data_AF-A0A7J2LSD5-F1
#
_entry.id   AF-A0A7J2LSD5-F1
#
_cell.length_a   1.000
_cell.length_b   1.000
_cell.length_c   1.000
_cell.angle_alpha   90.00
_cell.angle_beta   90.00
_cell.angle_gamma   90.00
#
_symmetry.space_group_name_H-M   'P 1'
#
loop_
_entity.id
_entity.type
_entity.pdbx_description
1 polymer ?
#
loop_
_entity_poly.entity_id
_entity_poly.type
_entity_poly.pdbx_seq_one_letter_code
_entity_poly.pdbx_strand_id
1 'polypeptide(L)'
;MGKKLIELREITRIEGHLNLDIILMDGEVAIRAAAREGTRILEKALIGREYWEVPEIVSRMCGVCSVIHKVTAVMAVEKAMNIEPPIKARLIRELIVIGGHIQSHLLHLFYFVLPDLLGVNSIIDNIMRNIDTIKTVMRVKKWANSIVERLGGRAIHPITPIPGGLSKDPMRESLVRILDESREIKELAIGLVRKLLEMEWPNELKEKNFVSLKESGEIPLLTGYIKVGGKIVSPENYLKEIVYIPEKYSTAPHFLLRSGESFMVGALARLNNNAQYLNGVAKELCKEYGIKYPMYSPFANNVS
;
A
#
# COMPACT_ATOMS: atom_id res chain seq x y z
N MET A 1 36.08 -18.19 -19.66
CA MET A 1 34.78 -17.87 -20.26
C MET A 1 34.23 -16.63 -19.57
N GLY A 2 33.45 -15.80 -20.26
CA GLY A 2 33.16 -14.42 -19.83
C GLY A 2 31.81 -14.27 -19.14
N LYS A 3 31.76 -13.41 -18.11
CA LYS A 3 30.52 -12.92 -17.49
C LYS A 3 29.62 -12.29 -18.56
N LYS A 4 28.38 -12.77 -18.71
CA LYS A 4 27.36 -12.15 -19.58
C LYS A 4 26.25 -11.54 -18.74
N LEU A 5 25.93 -10.27 -18.99
CA LEU A 5 24.81 -9.56 -18.37
C LEU A 5 23.67 -9.44 -19.38
N ILE A 6 22.47 -9.87 -18.99
CA ILE A 6 21.22 -9.64 -19.71
C ILE A 6 20.39 -8.71 -18.83
N GLU A 7 19.96 -7.58 -19.38
CA GLU A 7 19.14 -6.60 -18.67
C GLU A 7 17.72 -6.62 -19.23
N LEU A 8 16.74 -6.93 -18.37
CA LEU A 8 15.35 -6.61 -18.65
C LEU A 8 15.10 -5.20 -18.10
N ARG A 9 15.00 -4.25 -19.02
CA ARG A 9 14.80 -2.84 -18.70
C ARG A 9 13.31 -2.55 -18.54
N GLU A 10 13.00 -1.66 -17.61
CA GLU A 10 11.66 -1.12 -17.39
C GLU A 10 10.60 -2.21 -17.18
N ILE A 11 10.62 -2.83 -16.00
CA ILE A 11 9.52 -3.68 -15.56
C ILE A 11 8.23 -2.85 -15.64
N THR A 12 7.27 -3.33 -16.45
CA THR A 12 6.02 -2.62 -16.70
C THR A 12 4.97 -2.93 -15.63
N ARG A 13 3.90 -2.12 -15.57
CA ARG A 13 2.77 -2.28 -14.65
C ARG A 13 3.17 -2.28 -13.17
N ILE A 14 4.14 -1.43 -12.84
CA ILE A 14 4.48 -1.05 -11.48
C ILE A 14 4.51 0.48 -11.38
N GLU A 15 4.48 1.01 -10.16
CA GLU A 15 4.81 2.41 -9.92
C GLU A 15 6.32 2.54 -9.69
N GLY A 16 6.94 3.54 -10.32
CA GLY A 16 8.39 3.73 -10.31
C GLY A 16 9.14 2.96 -11.40
N HIS A 17 10.47 3.02 -11.36
CA HIS A 17 11.36 2.43 -12.36
C HIS A 17 12.19 1.30 -11.75
N LEU A 18 12.02 0.08 -12.27
CA LEU A 18 12.77 -1.09 -11.85
C LEU A 18 13.27 -1.86 -13.07
N ASN A 19 14.47 -2.42 -12.96
CA ASN A 19 15.03 -3.33 -13.94
C ASN A 19 15.34 -4.68 -13.29
N LEU A 20 15.45 -5.72 -14.11
CA LEU A 20 15.94 -7.04 -13.68
C LEU A 20 17.25 -7.36 -14.41
N ASP A 21 18.34 -7.49 -13.66
CA ASP A 21 19.62 -7.92 -14.20
C ASP A 21 19.75 -9.44 -14.01
N ILE A 22 20.03 -10.14 -15.11
CA ILE A 22 20.31 -11.57 -15.15
C ILE A 22 21.79 -11.74 -15.54
N ILE A 23 22.58 -12.24 -14.59
CA ILE A 23 24.02 -12.38 -14.69
C ILE A 23 24.35 -13.86 -14.88
N LEU A 24 24.96 -14.20 -16.02
CA LEU A 24 25.38 -15.56 -16.35
C LEU A 24 26.89 -15.69 -16.12
N MET A 25 27.29 -16.63 -15.25
CA MET A 25 28.69 -16.87 -14.86
C MET A 25 28.94 -18.38 -14.79
N ASP A 26 29.71 -18.92 -15.74
CA ASP A 26 30.22 -20.31 -15.73
C ASP A 26 29.18 -21.40 -15.37
N GLY A 27 27.98 -21.31 -15.94
CA GLY A 27 26.87 -22.24 -15.69
C GLY A 27 25.94 -21.84 -14.54
N GLU A 28 26.29 -20.82 -13.77
CA GLU A 28 25.44 -20.23 -12.73
C GLU A 28 24.66 -19.01 -13.26
N VAL A 29 23.46 -18.82 -12.69
CA VAL A 29 22.59 -17.68 -12.97
C VAL A 29 22.35 -16.91 -11.68
N ALA A 30 22.74 -15.64 -11.64
CA ALA A 30 22.43 -14.73 -10.56
C ALA A 30 21.44 -13.66 -11.05
N ILE A 31 20.45 -13.32 -10.22
CA ILE A 31 19.39 -12.36 -10.56
C ILE A 31 19.36 -11.26 -9.51
N ARG A 32 19.18 -10.00 -9.93
CA ARG A 32 18.95 -8.88 -9.01
C ARG A 32 17.96 -7.88 -9.58
N ALA A 33 17.12 -7.33 -8.70
CA ALA A 33 16.28 -6.18 -9.01
C ALA A 33 17.11 -4.89 -8.83
N ALA A 34 17.13 -4.02 -9.85
CA ALA A 34 17.97 -2.84 -9.89
C ALA A 34 17.16 -1.58 -10.23
N ALA A 35 16.83 -0.80 -9.20
CA ALA A 35 16.30 0.54 -9.39
C ALA A 35 17.47 1.46 -9.75
N ARG A 36 17.53 1.95 -10.99
CA ARG A 36 18.64 2.82 -11.45
C ARG A 36 18.29 4.31 -11.33
N GLU A 37 17.02 4.62 -11.16
CA GLU A 37 16.48 5.98 -11.07
C GLU A 37 15.79 6.20 -9.72
N GLY A 38 15.29 7.41 -9.47
CA GLY A 38 14.50 7.70 -8.27
C GLY A 38 15.32 7.85 -7.00
N THR A 39 16.55 8.39 -7.10
CA THR A 39 17.35 8.75 -5.92
C THR A 39 16.51 9.58 -4.96
N ARG A 40 16.30 9.06 -3.74
CA ARG A 40 15.52 9.72 -2.69
C ARG A 40 16.32 10.90 -2.15
N ILE A 41 16.06 12.07 -2.72
CA ILE A 41 16.60 13.36 -2.26
C ILE A 41 15.66 14.00 -1.22
N LEU A 42 14.45 13.45 -1.07
CA LEU A 42 13.38 14.00 -0.23
C LEU A 42 13.86 14.26 1.20
N GLU A 43 14.52 13.31 1.84
CA GLU A 43 14.99 13.43 3.22
C GLU A 43 15.94 14.62 3.40
N LYS A 44 16.83 14.86 2.43
CA LYS A 44 17.73 16.02 2.45
C LYS A 44 17.00 17.32 2.10
N ALA A 45 16.05 17.26 1.16
CA ALA A 45 15.27 18.42 0.72
C ALA A 45 14.34 18.99 1.81
N LEU A 46 14.02 18.18 2.82
CA LEU A 46 13.24 18.59 4.00
C LEU A 46 14.07 19.36 5.05
N ILE A 47 15.41 19.26 5.02
CA ILE A 47 16.27 19.98 5.98
C ILE A 47 16.14 21.48 5.73
N GLY A 48 15.82 22.23 6.80
CA GLY A 48 15.62 23.69 6.75
C GLY A 48 14.25 24.13 6.21
N ARG A 49 13.32 23.20 5.97
CA ARG A 49 11.92 23.52 5.64
C ARG A 49 11.11 23.80 6.89
N GLU A 50 10.07 24.61 6.71
CA GLU A 50 9.10 24.86 7.77
C GLU A 50 8.24 23.62 8.01
N TYR A 51 7.84 23.39 9.27
CA TYR A 51 7.16 22.15 9.65
C TYR A 51 5.83 21.94 8.89
N TRP A 52 5.15 23.02 8.50
CA TRP A 52 3.88 22.96 7.76
C TRP A 52 4.08 22.65 6.27
N GLU A 53 5.28 22.87 5.73
CA GLU A 53 5.63 22.50 4.34
C GLU A 53 5.90 21.00 4.22
N VAL A 54 6.39 20.36 5.28
CA VAL A 54 6.81 18.94 5.27
C VAL A 54 5.70 18.03 4.73
N PRO A 55 4.44 18.07 5.21
CA PRO A 55 3.41 17.17 4.71
C PRO A 55 3.01 17.46 3.26
N GLU A 56 3.12 18.71 2.81
CA GLU A 56 2.90 19.05 1.40
C GLU A 56 3.99 18.39 0.55
N ILE A 57 5.26 18.64 0.86
CA ILE A 57 6.40 18.12 0.10
C ILE A 57 6.39 16.58 0.07
N VAL A 58 6.22 15.93 1.24
CA VAL A 58 6.26 14.45 1.36
C VAL A 58 5.14 13.78 0.56
N SER A 59 3.95 14.38 0.49
CA SER A 59 2.86 13.80 -0.30
C SER A 59 3.13 13.76 -1.82
N ARG A 60 4.13 14.50 -2.34
CA ARG A 60 4.54 14.45 -3.76
C ARG A 60 5.55 13.34 -4.05
N MET A 61 5.95 12.57 -3.03
CA MET A 61 6.85 11.43 -3.19
C MET A 61 6.29 10.34 -4.12
N CYS A 62 4.97 10.13 -4.11
CA CYS A 62 4.28 9.17 -4.96
C CYS A 62 2.86 9.66 -5.26
N GLY A 63 2.44 9.58 -6.52
CA GLY A 63 1.09 9.96 -6.95
C GLY A 63 0.01 8.99 -6.46
N VAL A 64 0.33 7.69 -6.34
CA VAL A 64 -0.62 6.64 -5.97
C VAL A 64 -0.92 6.64 -4.47
N CYS A 65 0.10 6.76 -3.62
CA CYS A 65 -0.03 6.72 -2.16
C CYS A 65 0.17 8.10 -1.50
N SER A 66 -0.10 9.18 -2.23
CA SER A 66 0.04 10.57 -1.74
C SER A 66 -0.73 10.84 -0.43
N VAL A 67 -1.87 10.18 -0.24
CA VAL A 67 -2.72 10.31 0.96
C VAL A 67 -2.00 9.84 2.22
N ILE A 68 -1.43 8.63 2.21
CA ILE A 68 -0.78 8.08 3.40
C ILE A 68 0.49 8.86 3.72
N HIS A 69 1.24 9.29 2.71
CA HIS A 69 2.39 10.20 2.87
C HIS A 69 1.99 11.52 3.54
N LYS A 70 0.89 12.15 3.09
CA LYS A 70 0.39 13.39 3.70
C LYS A 70 0.02 13.20 5.17
N VAL A 71 -0.80 12.19 5.47
CA VAL A 71 -1.32 11.97 6.83
C VAL A 71 -0.21 11.53 7.80
N THR A 72 0.67 10.63 7.39
CA THR A 72 1.80 10.19 8.24
C THR A 72 2.80 11.31 8.49
N ALA A 73 3.06 12.18 7.50
CA ALA A 73 3.90 13.36 7.70
C ALA A 73 3.28 14.37 8.68
N VAL A 74 1.96 14.60 8.60
CA VAL A 74 1.22 15.39 9.60
C VAL A 74 1.39 14.79 11.00
N MET A 75 1.19 13.47 11.14
CA MET A 75 1.32 12.78 12.43
C MET A 75 2.75 12.84 12.98
N ALA A 76 3.77 12.78 12.11
CA ALA A 76 5.17 12.90 12.50
C ALA A 76 5.49 14.30 13.06
N VAL A 77 4.98 15.35 12.42
CA VAL A 77 5.11 16.73 12.89
C VAL A 77 4.38 16.94 14.21
N GLU A 78 3.12 16.48 14.32
CA GLU A 78 2.33 16.57 15.55
C GLU A 78 3.05 15.90 16.72
N LYS A 79 3.61 14.72 16.49
CA LYS A 79 4.39 14.00 17.49
C LYS A 79 5.66 14.74 17.91
N ALA A 80 6.40 15.29 16.95
CA ALA A 80 7.60 16.07 17.24
C ALA A 80 7.31 17.32 18.08
N MET A 81 6.12 17.90 17.91
CA MET A 81 5.67 19.10 18.62
C MET A 81 4.79 18.81 19.84
N ASN A 82 4.55 17.54 20.18
CA ASN A 82 3.62 17.10 21.23
C ASN A 82 2.20 17.70 21.07
N ILE A 83 1.70 17.75 19.84
CA ILE A 83 0.36 18.24 19.51
C ILE A 83 -0.60 17.05 19.46
N GLU A 84 -1.68 17.13 20.24
CA GLU A 84 -2.79 16.19 20.14
C GLU A 84 -3.93 16.78 19.29
N PRO A 85 -4.18 16.25 18.08
CA PRO A 85 -5.26 16.74 17.25
C PRO A 85 -6.64 16.32 17.81
N PRO A 86 -7.70 17.12 17.57
CA PRO A 86 -9.06 16.76 17.97
C PRO A 86 -9.50 15.39 17.41
N ILE A 87 -10.31 14.65 18.17
CA ILE A 87 -10.78 13.30 17.77
C ILE A 87 -11.46 13.31 16.38
N LYS A 88 -12.23 14.36 16.09
CA LYS A 88 -12.86 14.57 14.79
C LYS A 88 -11.84 14.61 13.65
N ALA A 89 -10.73 15.32 13.83
CA ALA A 89 -9.68 15.40 12.83
C ALA A 89 -9.03 14.03 12.59
N ARG A 90 -8.79 13.25 13.65
CA ARG A 90 -8.27 11.88 13.54
C ARG A 90 -9.19 10.98 12.71
N LEU A 91 -10.49 10.97 13.02
CA LEU A 91 -11.48 10.15 12.32
C LEU A 91 -11.58 10.51 10.83
N ILE A 92 -11.55 11.82 10.51
CA ILE A 92 -11.58 12.27 9.11
C ILE A 92 -10.30 11.88 8.37
N ARG A 93 -9.12 11.99 9.00
CA ARG A 93 -7.85 11.55 8.40
C ARG A 93 -7.87 10.04 8.12
N GLU A 94 -8.40 9.25 9.04
CA GLU A 94 -8.57 7.81 8.86
C GLU A 94 -9.50 7.49 7.69
N LEU A 95 -10.64 8.17 7.60
CA LEU A 95 -11.55 7.99 6.47
C LEU A 95 -10.91 8.38 5.12
N ILE A 96 -10.13 9.47 5.09
CA ILE A 96 -9.35 9.86 3.90
C ILE A 96 -8.35 8.75 3.53
N VAL A 97 -7.66 8.18 4.51
CA VAL A 97 -6.67 7.10 4.30
C VAL A 97 -7.33 5.82 3.81
N ILE A 98 -8.51 5.46 4.34
CA ILE A 98 -9.32 4.35 3.81
C ILE A 98 -9.65 4.59 2.33
N GLY A 99 -10.10 5.80 1.97
CA GLY A 99 -10.32 6.18 0.57
C GLY A 99 -9.07 6.00 -0.30
N GLY A 100 -7.91 6.47 0.17
CA GLY A 100 -6.63 6.29 -0.52
C GLY A 100 -6.19 4.83 -0.65
N HIS A 101 -6.44 4.00 0.37
CA HIS A 101 -6.19 2.56 0.33
C HIS A 101 -7.01 1.88 -0.76
N ILE A 102 -8.31 2.18 -0.83
CA ILE A 102 -9.20 1.60 -1.86
C ILE A 102 -8.75 2.03 -3.26
N GLN A 103 -8.39 3.30 -3.46
CA GLN A 103 -7.86 3.78 -4.74
C GLN A 103 -6.61 3.00 -5.17
N SER A 104 -5.67 2.81 -4.23
CA SER A 104 -4.40 2.10 -4.48
C SER A 104 -4.62 0.62 -4.75
N HIS A 105 -5.46 -0.06 -3.98
CA HIS A 105 -5.73 -1.50 -4.18
C HIS A 105 -6.48 -1.76 -5.48
N LEU A 106 -7.44 -0.91 -5.86
CA LEU A 106 -8.12 -1.04 -7.16
C LEU A 106 -7.14 -0.84 -8.33
N LEU A 107 -6.25 0.14 -8.25
CA LEU A 107 -5.23 0.35 -9.28
C LEU A 107 -4.34 -0.90 -9.41
N HIS A 108 -3.78 -1.36 -8.29
CA HIS A 108 -2.89 -2.53 -8.27
C HIS A 108 -3.58 -3.79 -8.80
N LEU A 109 -4.70 -4.18 -8.19
CA LEU A 109 -5.34 -5.46 -8.49
C LEU A 109 -5.90 -5.52 -9.91
N PHE A 110 -6.51 -4.45 -10.40
CA PHE A 110 -7.24 -4.49 -11.68
C PHE A 110 -6.41 -3.98 -12.86
N TYR A 111 -5.51 -3.02 -12.67
CA TYR A 111 -4.71 -2.49 -13.77
C TYR A 111 -3.34 -3.14 -13.89
N PHE A 112 -2.75 -3.60 -12.78
CA PHE A 112 -1.42 -4.21 -12.81
C PHE A 112 -1.50 -5.73 -12.82
N VAL A 113 -2.20 -6.31 -11.85
CA VAL A 113 -2.22 -7.77 -11.64
C VAL A 113 -3.19 -8.50 -12.56
N LEU A 114 -4.43 -8.03 -12.69
CA LEU A 114 -5.46 -8.73 -13.48
C LEU A 114 -5.03 -9.01 -14.94
N PRO A 115 -4.36 -8.10 -15.68
CA PRO A 115 -3.89 -8.42 -17.03
C PRO A 115 -2.94 -9.63 -17.09
N ASP A 116 -2.08 -9.82 -16.07
CA ASP A 116 -1.21 -11.01 -15.99
C ASP A 116 -2.03 -12.29 -15.84
N LEU A 117 -3.03 -12.28 -14.95
CA LEU A 117 -3.91 -13.43 -14.72
C LEU A 117 -4.76 -13.78 -15.94
N LEU A 118 -5.07 -12.79 -16.77
CA LEU A 118 -5.82 -12.98 -18.01
C LEU A 118 -4.93 -13.28 -19.23
N GLY A 119 -3.60 -13.20 -19.10
CA GLY A 119 -2.66 -13.36 -20.20
C GLY A 119 -2.78 -12.29 -21.29
N VAL A 120 -3.07 -11.05 -20.91
CA VAL A 120 -3.23 -9.89 -21.82
C VAL A 120 -2.29 -8.75 -21.44
N ASN A 121 -1.96 -7.83 -22.36
CA ASN A 121 -0.98 -6.78 -22.05
C ASN A 121 -1.58 -5.63 -21.23
N SER A 122 -2.88 -5.40 -21.35
CA SER A 122 -3.58 -4.34 -20.63
C SER A 122 -5.03 -4.73 -20.34
N ILE A 123 -5.67 -4.05 -19.38
CA ILE A 123 -7.11 -4.25 -19.12
C ILE A 123 -7.99 -3.81 -20.30
N ILE A 124 -7.45 -2.98 -21.21
CA ILE A 124 -8.15 -2.51 -22.41
C ILE A 124 -8.04 -3.54 -23.53
N ASP A 125 -7.01 -4.40 -23.50
CA ASP A 125 -6.92 -5.55 -24.39
C ASP A 125 -8.12 -6.46 -24.08
N ASN A 126 -8.97 -6.69 -25.08
CA ASN A 126 -10.26 -7.36 -24.93
C ASN A 126 -11.28 -6.61 -24.04
N ILE A 127 -11.33 -5.28 -24.13
CA ILE A 127 -12.29 -4.42 -23.41
C ILE A 127 -13.72 -4.96 -23.43
N MET A 128 -14.18 -5.53 -24.55
CA MET A 128 -15.53 -6.07 -24.68
C MET A 128 -15.82 -7.24 -23.74
N ARG A 129 -14.82 -8.09 -23.45
CA ARG A 129 -14.97 -9.20 -22.49
C ARG A 129 -14.94 -8.73 -21.04
N ASN A 130 -14.24 -7.62 -20.77
CA ASN A 130 -14.00 -7.11 -19.42
C ASN A 130 -14.81 -5.86 -19.08
N ILE A 131 -15.68 -5.38 -19.97
CA ILE A 131 -16.31 -4.06 -19.87
C ILE A 131 -17.08 -3.88 -18.57
N ASP A 132 -17.80 -4.91 -18.11
CA ASP A 132 -18.59 -4.82 -16.88
C ASP A 132 -17.69 -4.80 -15.63
N THR A 133 -16.57 -5.54 -15.67
CA THR A 133 -15.55 -5.47 -14.60
C THR A 133 -14.92 -4.10 -14.57
N ILE A 134 -14.53 -3.55 -15.73
CA ILE A 134 -13.93 -2.21 -15.84
C ILE A 134 -14.91 -1.15 -15.35
N LYS A 135 -16.18 -1.20 -15.76
CA LYS A 135 -17.23 -0.28 -15.28
C LYS A 135 -17.38 -0.35 -13.76
N THR A 136 -17.38 -1.57 -13.22
CA THR A 136 -17.48 -1.79 -11.77
C THR A 136 -16.27 -1.21 -11.04
N VAL A 137 -15.05 -1.52 -11.48
CA VAL A 137 -13.80 -0.96 -10.94
C VAL A 137 -13.81 0.56 -10.99
N MET A 138 -14.21 1.15 -12.12
CA MET A 138 -14.30 2.61 -12.28
C MET A 138 -15.33 3.24 -11.36
N ARG A 139 -16.44 2.55 -11.08
CA ARG A 139 -17.47 3.03 -10.16
C ARG A 139 -16.97 3.03 -8.71
N VAL A 140 -16.37 1.93 -8.25
CA VAL A 140 -15.75 1.86 -6.92
C VAL A 140 -14.61 2.87 -6.80
N LYS A 141 -13.79 3.02 -7.84
CA LYS A 141 -12.71 4.01 -7.88
C LYS A 141 -13.23 5.45 -7.82
N LYS A 142 -14.31 5.77 -8.53
CA LYS A 142 -14.95 7.10 -8.48
C LYS A 142 -15.44 7.42 -7.08
N TRP A 143 -16.04 6.45 -6.39
CA TRP A 143 -16.45 6.62 -4.99
C TRP A 143 -15.25 6.82 -4.06
N ALA A 144 -14.20 6.01 -4.18
CA ALA A 144 -12.98 6.16 -3.39
C ALA A 144 -12.27 7.51 -3.65
N ASN A 145 -12.27 7.99 -4.89
CA ASN A 145 -11.82 9.33 -5.25
C ASN A 145 -12.67 10.42 -4.56
N SER A 146 -13.99 10.24 -4.52
CA SER A 146 -14.91 11.20 -3.91
C SER A 146 -14.67 11.37 -2.40
N ILE A 147 -14.29 10.30 -1.70
CA ILE A 147 -13.91 10.37 -0.27
C ILE A 147 -12.72 11.32 -0.09
N VAL A 148 -11.64 11.06 -0.82
CA VAL A 148 -10.39 11.83 -0.70
C VAL A 148 -10.57 13.26 -1.20
N GLU A 149 -11.35 13.47 -2.25
CA GLU A 149 -11.64 14.80 -2.78
C GLU A 149 -12.52 15.63 -1.83
N ARG A 150 -13.64 15.07 -1.35
CA ARG A 150 -14.58 15.80 -0.49
C ARG A 150 -14.01 16.13 0.89
N LEU A 151 -13.19 15.23 1.44
CA LEU A 151 -12.64 15.37 2.79
C LEU A 151 -11.20 15.92 2.78
N GLY A 152 -10.41 15.55 1.79
CA GLY A 152 -9.00 15.97 1.61
C GLY A 152 -8.80 17.16 0.66
N GLY A 153 -9.86 17.64 0.01
CA GLY A 153 -9.85 18.80 -0.90
C GLY A 153 -9.41 18.49 -2.33
N ARG A 154 -8.66 17.40 -2.54
CA ARG A 154 -8.18 16.93 -3.85
C ARG A 154 -8.13 15.41 -3.85
N ALA A 155 -8.49 14.76 -4.96
CA ALA A 155 -8.44 13.31 -5.08
C ALA A 155 -7.00 12.73 -5.00
N ILE A 156 -5.99 13.53 -5.35
CA ILE A 156 -4.57 13.20 -5.28
C ILE A 156 -3.85 14.39 -4.63
N HIS A 157 -2.88 14.11 -3.76
CA HIS A 157 -2.18 15.11 -2.93
C HIS A 157 -3.17 15.95 -2.12
N PRO A 158 -3.92 15.34 -1.17
CA PRO A 158 -4.88 16.05 -0.35
C PRO A 158 -4.21 17.15 0.48
N ILE A 159 -4.91 18.26 0.69
CA ILE A 159 -4.40 19.47 1.35
C ILE A 159 -5.08 19.72 2.70
N THR A 160 -6.24 19.10 2.96
CA THR A 160 -7.00 19.34 4.20
C THR A 160 -6.27 18.89 5.47
N PRO A 161 -5.59 17.71 5.52
CA PRO A 161 -4.85 17.32 6.70
C PRO A 161 -3.66 18.26 6.95
N ILE A 162 -3.63 18.92 8.11
CA ILE A 162 -2.54 19.80 8.53
C ILE A 162 -2.14 19.47 9.97
N PRO A 163 -0.91 19.78 10.42
CA PRO A 163 -0.54 19.67 11.83
C PRO A 163 -1.56 20.38 12.74
N GLY A 164 -2.03 19.68 13.76
CA GLY A 164 -3.04 20.16 14.72
C GLY A 164 -4.50 19.89 14.34
N GLY A 165 -4.80 19.51 13.10
CA GLY A 165 -6.17 19.13 12.73
C GLY A 165 -6.45 19.09 11.23
N LEU A 166 -7.48 19.81 10.83
CA LEU A 166 -7.94 19.95 9.45
C LEU A 166 -7.96 21.44 9.10
N SER A 167 -7.51 21.81 7.90
CA SER A 167 -7.60 23.19 7.42
C SER A 167 -9.04 23.63 7.14
N LYS A 168 -9.93 22.65 6.91
CA LYS A 168 -11.36 22.84 6.72
C LYS A 168 -12.13 21.63 7.25
N ASP A 169 -13.17 21.89 8.03
CA ASP A 169 -14.08 20.84 8.47
C ASP A 169 -14.93 20.30 7.30
N PRO A 170 -15.23 18.99 7.29
CA PRO A 170 -16.06 18.40 6.26
C PRO A 170 -17.50 18.90 6.37
N MET A 171 -18.13 19.13 5.22
CA MET A 171 -19.58 19.40 5.17
C MET A 171 -20.36 18.13 5.53
N ARG A 172 -21.43 18.27 6.32
CA ARG A 172 -22.28 17.14 6.72
C ARG A 172 -22.83 16.41 5.50
N GLU A 173 -23.22 17.15 4.47
CA GLU A 173 -23.73 16.62 3.20
C GLU A 173 -22.70 15.73 2.49
N SER A 174 -21.40 16.04 2.64
CA SER A 174 -20.34 15.21 2.05
C SER A 174 -20.22 13.87 2.76
N LEU A 175 -20.31 13.85 4.09
CA LEU A 175 -20.29 12.61 4.88
C LEU A 175 -21.52 11.74 4.60
N VAL A 176 -22.70 12.35 4.54
CA VAL A 176 -23.96 11.66 4.22
C VAL A 176 -23.88 11.02 2.83
N ARG A 177 -23.43 11.76 1.81
CA ARG A 177 -23.27 11.20 0.45
C ARG A 177 -22.30 10.02 0.39
N ILE A 178 -21.15 10.13 1.05
CA ILE A 178 -20.18 9.02 1.12
C ILE A 178 -20.83 7.78 1.73
N LEU A 179 -21.57 7.96 2.82
CA LEU A 179 -22.26 6.89 3.52
C LEU A 179 -23.40 6.27 2.68
N ASP A 180 -24.24 7.09 2.06
CA ASP A 180 -25.36 6.63 1.25
C ASP A 180 -24.89 5.79 0.06
N GLU A 181 -23.83 6.25 -0.63
CA GLU A 181 -23.22 5.54 -1.75
C GLU A 181 -22.50 4.25 -1.30
N SER A 182 -22.06 4.17 -0.03
CA SER A 182 -21.22 3.05 0.45
C SER A 182 -21.89 1.69 0.36
N ARG A 183 -23.22 1.61 0.51
CA ARG A 183 -23.95 0.32 0.49
C ARG A 183 -23.85 -0.37 -0.85
N GLU A 184 -24.15 0.37 -1.93
CA GLU A 184 -24.04 -0.15 -3.28
C GLU A 184 -22.58 -0.43 -3.65
N ILE A 185 -21.67 0.47 -3.29
CA ILE A 185 -20.25 0.31 -3.59
C ILE A 185 -19.65 -0.89 -2.87
N LYS A 186 -20.11 -1.20 -1.66
CA LYS A 186 -19.72 -2.41 -0.93
C LYS A 186 -20.09 -3.67 -1.70
N GLU A 187 -21.31 -3.80 -2.21
CA GLU A 187 -21.73 -4.97 -3.00
C GLU A 187 -20.91 -5.13 -4.28
N LEU A 188 -20.64 -4.02 -4.97
CA LEU A 188 -19.76 -4.01 -6.15
C LEU A 188 -18.33 -4.45 -5.80
N ALA A 189 -17.77 -3.97 -4.69
CA ALA A 189 -16.45 -4.35 -4.22
C ALA A 189 -16.38 -5.83 -3.83
N ILE A 190 -17.42 -6.39 -3.21
CA ILE A 190 -17.51 -7.82 -2.89
C ILE A 190 -17.47 -8.65 -4.17
N GLY A 191 -18.24 -8.28 -5.21
CA GLY A 191 -18.21 -8.98 -6.50
C GLY A 191 -16.83 -8.95 -7.15
N LEU A 192 -16.14 -7.81 -7.06
CA LEU A 192 -14.75 -7.68 -7.54
C LEU A 192 -13.77 -8.57 -6.77
N VAL A 193 -13.90 -8.65 -5.45
CA VAL A 193 -13.07 -9.51 -4.59
C VAL A 193 -13.32 -10.98 -4.91
N ARG A 194 -14.59 -11.42 -5.00
CA ARG A 194 -14.94 -12.80 -5.38
C ARG A 194 -14.30 -13.22 -6.70
N LYS A 195 -14.38 -12.36 -7.71
CA LYS A 195 -13.74 -12.61 -9.01
C LYS A 195 -12.23 -12.83 -8.90
N LEU A 196 -11.54 -12.11 -8.02
CA LEU A 196 -10.10 -12.32 -7.78
C LEU A 196 -9.82 -13.59 -6.97
N LEU A 197 -10.67 -13.94 -6.00
CA LEU A 197 -10.55 -15.14 -5.19
C LEU A 197 -10.81 -16.44 -5.99
N GLU A 198 -11.59 -16.36 -7.06
CA GLU A 198 -11.88 -17.47 -7.98
C GLU A 198 -10.75 -17.73 -8.99
N MET A 199 -9.77 -16.82 -9.10
CA MET A 199 -8.63 -16.98 -10.00
C MET A 199 -7.56 -17.90 -9.40
N GLU A 200 -6.78 -18.52 -10.28
CA GLU A 200 -5.63 -19.31 -9.88
C GLU A 200 -4.44 -18.40 -9.53
N TRP A 201 -3.83 -18.64 -8.37
CA TRP A 201 -2.70 -17.87 -7.87
C TRP A 201 -1.48 -18.76 -7.68
N PRO A 202 -0.29 -18.34 -8.12
CA PRO A 202 0.94 -19.08 -7.86
C PRO A 202 1.23 -19.19 -6.35
N ASN A 203 1.81 -20.30 -5.93
CA ASN A 203 1.99 -20.63 -4.51
C ASN A 203 3.34 -21.29 -4.18
N GLU A 204 4.27 -21.28 -5.13
CA GLU A 204 5.58 -21.92 -5.07
C GLU A 204 6.54 -21.15 -4.16
N LEU A 205 6.45 -19.81 -4.16
CA LEU A 205 7.27 -18.94 -3.33
C LEU A 205 6.74 -18.87 -1.91
N LYS A 206 7.63 -18.81 -0.92
CA LYS A 206 7.27 -18.71 0.50
C LYS A 206 8.11 -17.64 1.19
N GLU A 207 7.43 -16.65 1.75
CA GLU A 207 8.00 -15.69 2.69
C GLU A 207 7.75 -16.15 4.11
N LYS A 208 8.68 -15.84 5.02
CA LYS A 208 8.60 -16.29 6.41
C LYS A 208 8.26 -15.17 7.38
N ASN A 209 8.80 -13.99 7.12
CA ASN A 209 8.76 -12.87 8.06
C ASN A 209 7.83 -11.78 7.54
N PHE A 210 6.93 -11.32 8.41
CA PHE A 210 5.92 -10.32 8.06
C PHE A 210 5.97 -9.15 9.04
N VAL A 211 6.15 -7.95 8.50
CA VAL A 211 6.20 -6.70 9.28
C VAL A 211 4.95 -5.88 9.00
N SER A 212 4.24 -5.51 10.07
CA SER A 212 3.03 -4.70 9.96
C SER A 212 2.75 -3.95 11.26
N LEU A 213 1.82 -2.99 11.19
CA LEU A 213 1.17 -2.50 12.40
C LEU A 213 0.43 -3.65 13.11
N LYS A 214 0.33 -3.54 14.44
CA LYS A 214 -0.38 -4.44 15.34
C LYS A 214 -1.00 -3.64 16.49
N GLU A 215 -2.27 -3.90 16.74
CA GLU A 215 -3.03 -3.32 17.85
C GLU A 215 -4.01 -4.37 18.37
N SER A 216 -4.44 -4.25 19.62
CA SER A 216 -5.46 -5.12 20.19
C SER A 216 -6.87 -4.66 19.82
N GLY A 217 -7.69 -5.57 19.29
CA GLY A 217 -9.12 -5.35 19.06
C GLY A 217 -9.48 -4.94 17.64
N GLU A 218 -8.51 -4.55 16.81
CA GLU A 218 -8.73 -4.12 15.44
C GLU A 218 -7.55 -4.44 14.50
N ILE A 219 -7.76 -4.27 13.20
CA ILE A 219 -6.67 -4.29 12.22
C ILE A 219 -6.20 -2.84 12.04
N PRO A 220 -5.03 -2.46 12.58
CA PRO A 220 -4.60 -1.06 12.59
C PRO A 220 -4.20 -0.58 11.20
N LEU A 221 -4.59 0.66 10.89
CA LEU A 221 -4.27 1.33 9.62
C LEU A 221 -3.24 2.47 9.77
N LEU A 222 -3.43 3.33 10.79
CA LEU A 222 -2.62 4.54 10.98
C LEU A 222 -1.74 4.50 12.23
N THR A 223 -2.29 3.99 13.33
CA THR A 223 -1.64 3.99 14.64
C THR A 223 -1.60 2.58 15.20
N GLY A 224 -0.61 2.31 16.05
CA GLY A 224 -0.43 1.03 16.71
C GLY A 224 1.05 0.75 16.92
N TYR A 225 1.34 -0.43 17.45
CA TYR A 225 2.71 -0.94 17.54
C TYR A 225 3.13 -1.59 16.22
N ILE A 226 4.41 -1.86 16.04
CA ILE A 226 4.95 -2.59 14.89
C ILE A 226 5.32 -4.00 15.35
N LYS A 227 4.74 -5.01 14.71
CA LYS A 227 5.21 -6.39 14.84
C LYS A 227 6.34 -6.62 13.83
N VAL A 228 7.53 -6.93 14.33
CA VAL A 228 8.77 -7.08 13.52
C VAL A 228 9.70 -8.09 14.18
N GLY A 229 10.23 -9.04 13.40
CA GLY A 229 11.18 -10.05 13.90
C GLY A 229 10.70 -10.82 15.14
N GLY A 230 9.40 -11.14 15.21
CA GLY A 230 8.78 -11.80 16.37
C GLY A 230 8.52 -10.90 17.58
N LYS A 231 8.96 -9.64 17.56
CA LYS A 231 8.76 -8.65 18.62
C LYS A 231 7.61 -7.71 18.29
N ILE A 232 7.13 -7.01 19.31
CA ILE A 232 6.22 -5.86 19.19
C ILE A 232 6.97 -4.65 19.74
N VAL A 233 7.17 -3.64 18.90
CA VAL A 233 7.91 -2.43 19.25
C VAL A 233 7.10 -1.19 18.94
N SER A 234 7.40 -0.09 19.62
CA SER A 234 6.79 1.20 19.31
C SER A 234 7.30 1.73 17.96
N PRO A 235 6.51 2.53 17.21
CA PRO A 235 6.91 3.02 15.89
C PRO A 235 8.20 3.83 15.83
N GLU A 236 8.65 4.43 16.93
CA GLU A 236 9.91 5.18 16.99
C GLU A 236 11.13 4.26 17.07
N ASN A 237 10.93 3.01 17.48
CA ASN A 237 12.00 2.04 17.72
C ASN A 237 12.18 1.04 16.56
N TYR A 238 11.41 1.13 15.48
CA TYR A 238 11.45 0.15 14.39
C TYR A 238 12.82 0.02 13.71
N LEU A 239 13.56 1.13 13.58
CA LEU A 239 14.93 1.13 13.01
C LEU A 239 15.93 0.36 13.85
N LYS A 240 15.63 0.09 15.13
CA LYS A 240 16.46 -0.78 15.97
C LYS A 240 16.33 -2.25 15.55
N GLU A 241 15.22 -2.62 14.93
CA GLU A 241 14.88 -4.01 14.57
C GLU A 241 15.19 -4.37 13.10
N ILE A 242 15.49 -3.37 12.27
CA ILE A 242 15.90 -3.56 10.87
C ILE A 242 17.30 -3.01 10.58
N VAL A 243 17.93 -3.54 9.55
CA VAL A 243 19.27 -3.18 9.08
C VAL A 243 19.16 -2.61 7.68
N TYR A 244 19.64 -1.38 7.49
CA TYR A 244 19.76 -0.74 6.19
C TYR A 244 20.99 -1.27 5.43
N ILE A 245 20.79 -1.69 4.19
CA ILE A 245 21.86 -2.21 3.33
C ILE A 245 21.90 -1.39 2.04
N PRO A 246 22.91 -0.54 1.85
CA PRO A 246 23.09 0.20 0.60
C PRO A 246 23.63 -0.72 -0.48
N GLU A 247 23.07 -0.63 -1.69
CA GLU A 247 23.53 -1.39 -2.84
C GLU A 247 24.23 -0.46 -3.83
N LYS A 248 25.41 -0.86 -4.33
CA LYS A 248 26.14 -0.06 -5.33
C LYS A 248 25.48 -0.03 -6.71
N TYR A 249 24.61 -1.01 -6.98
CA TYR A 249 23.96 -1.19 -8.28
C TYR A 249 22.51 -0.68 -8.31
N SER A 250 21.97 -0.21 -7.18
CA SER A 250 20.58 0.21 -7.04
C SER A 250 20.48 1.47 -6.18
N THR A 251 19.65 2.43 -6.59
CA THR A 251 19.27 3.59 -5.80
C THR A 251 18.33 3.21 -4.65
N ALA A 252 17.59 2.10 -4.80
CA ALA A 252 16.75 1.54 -3.76
C ALA A 252 17.60 0.66 -2.82
N PRO A 253 17.62 0.96 -1.51
CA PRO A 253 18.33 0.16 -0.52
C PRO A 253 17.53 -1.10 -0.16
N HIS A 254 18.22 -2.09 0.38
CA HIS A 254 17.60 -3.23 1.02
C HIS A 254 17.43 -3.00 2.52
N PHE A 255 16.43 -3.67 3.11
CA PHE A 255 16.23 -3.72 4.55
C PHE A 255 16.07 -5.18 4.96
N LEU A 256 16.85 -5.62 5.95
CA LEU A 256 16.74 -6.95 6.56
C LEU A 256 16.34 -6.81 8.03
N LEU A 257 15.82 -7.87 8.61
CA LEU A 257 15.73 -7.98 10.06
C LEU A 257 17.14 -8.01 10.67
N ARG A 258 17.25 -7.69 11.97
CA ARG A 258 18.51 -7.87 12.71
C ARG A 258 19.06 -9.30 12.69
N SER A 259 18.21 -10.30 12.47
CA SER A 259 18.62 -11.69 12.27
C SER A 259 19.35 -11.92 10.93
N GLY A 260 19.34 -10.96 10.01
CA GLY A 260 19.84 -11.09 8.64
C GLY A 260 18.81 -11.66 7.66
N GLU A 261 17.58 -11.92 8.11
CA GLU A 261 16.52 -12.46 7.26
C GLU A 261 15.74 -11.36 6.51
N SER A 262 15.25 -11.68 5.32
CA SER A 262 14.28 -10.85 4.60
C SER A 262 12.93 -10.83 5.31
N PHE A 263 12.13 -9.81 5.01
CA PHE A 263 10.75 -9.70 5.47
C PHE A 263 9.85 -9.04 4.43
N MET A 264 8.56 -9.33 4.52
CA MET A 264 7.53 -8.75 3.67
C MET A 264 6.65 -7.77 4.47
N VAL A 265 6.28 -6.67 3.82
CA VAL A 265 5.21 -5.75 4.25
C VAL A 265 4.07 -5.81 3.23
N GLY A 266 2.87 -5.36 3.60
CA GLY A 266 1.73 -5.33 2.68
C GLY A 266 0.44 -5.80 3.33
N ALA A 267 -0.57 -6.10 2.51
CA ALA A 267 -1.86 -6.59 2.96
C ALA A 267 -1.73 -7.96 3.63
N LEU A 268 -0.95 -8.87 3.02
CA LEU A 268 -0.66 -10.18 3.60
C LEU A 268 0.00 -10.07 4.99
N ALA A 269 0.98 -9.17 5.13
CA ALA A 269 1.65 -8.98 6.42
C ALA A 269 0.67 -8.47 7.51
N ARG A 270 -0.22 -7.54 7.15
CA ARG A 270 -1.25 -7.03 8.05
C ARG A 270 -2.21 -8.12 8.48
N LEU A 271 -2.68 -8.96 7.56
CA LEU A 271 -3.62 -10.04 7.89
C LEU A 271 -2.94 -11.21 8.61
N ASN A 272 -1.75 -11.64 8.21
CA ASN A 272 -0.98 -12.65 8.94
C ASN A 272 -0.80 -12.30 10.43
N ASN A 273 -0.64 -11.01 10.74
CA ASN A 273 -0.39 -10.55 12.10
C ASN A 273 -1.65 -10.18 12.90
N ASN A 274 -2.79 -9.96 12.23
CA ASN A 274 -4.01 -9.40 12.82
C ASN A 274 -5.31 -10.09 12.40
N ALA A 275 -5.27 -11.21 11.67
CA ALA A 275 -6.46 -11.89 11.13
C ALA A 275 -7.50 -12.28 12.20
N GLN A 276 -7.09 -12.43 13.47
CA GLN A 276 -8.02 -12.67 14.58
C GLN A 276 -9.05 -11.54 14.76
N TYR A 277 -8.77 -10.33 14.27
CA TYR A 277 -9.65 -9.17 14.33
C TYR A 277 -10.46 -8.94 13.04
N LEU A 278 -10.36 -9.84 12.05
CA LEU A 278 -11.25 -9.82 10.89
C LEU A 278 -12.71 -9.94 11.35
N ASN A 279 -13.58 -9.14 10.74
CA ASN A 279 -15.00 -9.08 11.07
C ASN A 279 -15.87 -8.88 9.82
N GLY A 280 -17.18 -9.00 10.01
CA GLY A 280 -18.19 -8.80 8.97
C GLY A 280 -17.90 -9.59 7.69
N VAL A 281 -18.16 -8.95 6.55
CA VAL A 281 -18.05 -9.57 5.22
C VAL A 281 -16.64 -10.08 4.91
N ALA A 282 -15.59 -9.40 5.36
CA ALA A 282 -14.23 -9.86 5.11
C ALA A 282 -13.96 -11.22 5.79
N LYS A 283 -14.45 -11.41 7.02
CA LYS A 283 -14.37 -12.69 7.74
C LYS A 283 -15.22 -13.78 7.07
N GLU A 284 -16.41 -13.41 6.60
CA GLU A 284 -17.32 -14.31 5.90
C GLU A 284 -16.71 -14.81 4.58
N LEU A 285 -16.14 -13.91 3.77
CA LEU A 285 -15.43 -14.27 2.53
C LEU A 285 -14.23 -15.20 2.80
N CYS A 286 -13.47 -14.95 3.88
CA CYS A 286 -12.39 -15.87 4.26
C CYS A 286 -12.94 -17.28 4.57
N LYS A 287 -14.10 -17.38 5.22
CA LYS A 287 -14.75 -18.67 5.50
C LYS A 287 -15.29 -19.32 4.23
N GLU A 288 -15.93 -18.54 3.35
CA GLU A 288 -16.50 -18.97 2.07
C GLU A 288 -15.43 -19.61 1.16
N TYR A 289 -14.27 -18.96 1.02
CA TYR A 289 -13.16 -19.42 0.16
C TYR A 289 -12.10 -20.24 0.91
N GLY A 290 -12.35 -20.62 2.17
CA GLY A 290 -11.43 -21.45 2.96
C GLY A 290 -10.07 -20.80 3.28
N ILE A 291 -9.97 -19.47 3.21
CA ILE A 291 -8.74 -18.70 3.46
C ILE A 291 -8.42 -18.74 4.95
N LYS A 292 -7.20 -19.16 5.27
CA LYS A 292 -6.68 -19.22 6.63
C LYS A 292 -5.31 -18.55 6.71
N TYR A 293 -5.17 -17.65 7.68
CA TYR A 293 -3.91 -17.00 8.00
C TYR A 293 -3.18 -17.77 9.11
N PRO A 294 -1.82 -17.85 9.10
CA PRO A 294 -0.94 -17.16 8.15
C PRO A 294 -0.85 -17.85 6.78
N MET A 295 -0.77 -17.05 5.72
CA MET A 295 -0.39 -17.48 4.38
C MET A 295 1.04 -17.01 4.07
N TYR A 296 1.75 -17.78 3.25
CA TYR A 296 3.18 -17.56 3.03
C TYR A 296 3.54 -17.23 1.58
N SER A 297 2.63 -17.43 0.62
CA SER A 297 2.90 -17.03 -0.76
C SER A 297 2.87 -15.51 -0.90
N PRO A 298 3.89 -14.87 -1.52
CA PRO A 298 3.83 -13.46 -1.88
C PRO A 298 2.59 -13.09 -2.70
N PHE A 299 2.10 -14.01 -3.55
CA PHE A 299 0.91 -13.79 -4.37
C PHE A 299 -0.37 -13.71 -3.53
N ALA A 300 -0.37 -14.31 -2.33
CA ALA A 300 -1.49 -14.19 -1.40
C ALA A 300 -1.72 -12.74 -0.94
N ASN A 301 -0.74 -11.84 -1.12
CA ASN A 301 -0.91 -10.41 -0.87
C ASN A 301 -1.95 -9.74 -1.79
N ASN A 302 -2.25 -10.32 -2.95
CA ASN A 302 -3.28 -9.78 -3.85
C ASN A 302 -4.70 -10.18 -3.42
N VAL A 303 -4.82 -11.21 -2.58
CA VAL A 303 -6.10 -11.75 -2.07
C VAL A 303 -6.26 -11.60 -0.56
N SER A 304 -5.31 -10.91 0.08
CA SER A 304 -5.34 -10.48 1.48
C SER A 304 -5.83 -9.03 1.55
#